data_AF-F0FY70-F1
#
_entry.id   AF-F0FY70-F1
#
_cell.length_a   1.000
_cell.length_b   1.000
_cell.length_c   1.000
_cell.angle_alpha   90.00
_cell.angle_beta   90.00
_cell.angle_gamma   90.00
#
_symmetry.space_group_name_H-M   'P 1'
#
loop_
_entity.id
_entity.type
_entity.pdbx_description
1 polymer ?
#
loop_
_entity_poly.entity_id
_entity_poly.type
_entity_poly.pdbx_seq_one_letter_code
_entity_poly.pdbx_strand_id
1 'polypeptide(L)'
;MSTEPSSKPVFPITDEVRHALAVTKRGVDELLIEEEFAQKLARSAATGTPLRIKLGLDPTAPDIHIGHTVVLNKMRQLQDLGHTVIFLIGDFTSLIGDPSGRNATRPPLTREQ
;
A
#
# COMPACT_ATOMS: atom_id res chain seq x y z
N MET A 1 -32.52 -17.30 -0.52
CA MET A 1 -31.21 -17.86 -0.90
C MET A 1 -30.17 -17.22 -0.02
N SER A 2 -29.81 -17.88 1.07
CA SER A 2 -28.76 -17.43 1.97
C SER A 2 -27.42 -17.67 1.29
N THR A 3 -26.73 -16.60 0.92
CA THR A 3 -25.33 -16.68 0.47
C THR A 3 -24.48 -17.00 1.70
N GLU A 4 -24.06 -18.25 1.84
CA GLU A 4 -23.02 -18.61 2.79
C GLU A 4 -21.76 -17.79 2.48
N PRO A 5 -21.07 -17.23 3.48
CA PRO A 5 -19.81 -16.56 3.25
C PRO A 5 -18.81 -17.60 2.72
N SER A 6 -18.41 -17.45 1.46
CA SER A 6 -17.33 -18.24 0.85
C SER A 6 -16.10 -18.16 1.75
N SER A 7 -15.74 -19.28 2.42
CA SER A 7 -14.53 -19.36 3.22
C SER A 7 -13.33 -19.20 2.29
N LYS A 8 -12.61 -18.08 2.39
CA LYS A 8 -11.39 -17.89 1.61
C LYS A 8 -10.42 -19.05 1.90
N PRO A 9 -9.76 -19.63 0.88
CA PRO A 9 -8.78 -20.68 1.11
C PRO A 9 -7.65 -20.16 2.00
N VAL A 10 -7.30 -20.95 3.02
CA VAL A 10 -6.20 -20.67 3.96
C VAL A 10 -4.92 -21.27 3.41
N PHE A 11 -3.86 -20.48 3.33
CA PHE A 11 -2.55 -20.92 2.85
C PHE A 11 -1.59 -21.15 4.02
N PRO A 12 -0.68 -22.13 3.92
CA PRO A 12 0.27 -22.42 4.98
C PRO A 12 1.28 -21.28 5.15
N ILE A 13 1.55 -20.89 6.40
CA ILE A 13 2.59 -19.90 6.72
C ILE A 13 3.95 -20.60 6.75
N THR A 14 4.71 -20.48 5.67
CA THR A 14 6.07 -21.01 5.52
C THR A 14 7.12 -20.09 6.13
N ASP A 15 8.39 -20.52 6.19
CA ASP A 15 9.50 -19.66 6.62
C ASP A 15 9.72 -18.47 5.69
N GLU A 16 9.50 -18.65 4.40
CA GLU A 16 9.53 -17.56 3.41
C GLU A 16 8.46 -16.49 3.73
N VAL A 17 7.23 -16.92 4.04
CA VAL A 17 6.15 -16.00 4.43
C VAL A 17 6.48 -15.27 5.74
N ARG A 18 7.03 -15.98 6.73
CA ARG A 18 7.50 -15.37 7.99
C ARG A 18 8.59 -14.33 7.74
N HIS A 19 9.54 -14.64 6.84
CA HIS A 19 10.60 -13.70 6.45
C HIS A 19 10.03 -12.45 5.76
N ALA A 20 9.16 -12.63 4.76
CA ALA A 20 8.51 -11.53 4.05
C ALA A 20 7.70 -10.64 5.00
N LEU A 21 6.99 -11.24 5.96
CA LEU A 21 6.26 -10.52 7.00
C LEU A 21 7.20 -9.71 7.91
N ALA A 22 8.31 -10.31 8.36
CA ALA A 22 9.30 -9.62 9.18
C ALA A 22 9.96 -8.44 8.46
N VAL A 23 10.33 -8.61 7.18
CA VAL A 23 10.84 -7.52 6.33
C VAL A 23 9.81 -6.40 6.20
N THR A 24 8.54 -6.77 5.97
CA THR A 24 7.45 -5.79 5.83
C THR A 24 7.25 -5.00 7.12
N LYS A 25 7.21 -5.66 8.28
CA LYS A 25 6.98 -5.02 9.59
C LYS A 25 8.12 -4.12 10.05
N ARG A 26 9.34 -4.35 9.59
CA ARG A 26 10.50 -3.53 10.00
C ARG A 26 10.30 -2.07 9.63
N GLY A 27 10.28 -1.18 10.63
CA GLY A 27 10.14 0.27 10.45
C GLY A 27 8.73 0.72 10.07
N VAL A 28 7.72 -0.14 10.22
CA VAL A 28 6.30 0.22 10.08
C VAL A 28 5.76 0.54 11.46
N ASP A 29 5.03 1.65 11.56
CA ASP A 29 4.36 2.08 12.80
C ASP A 29 3.17 1.16 13.14
N GLU A 30 2.30 0.90 12.16
CA GLU A 30 1.11 0.07 12.33
C GLU A 30 0.79 -0.80 11.08
N LEU A 31 0.34 -2.03 11.32
CA LEU A 31 -0.21 -2.95 10.30
C LEU A 31 -1.59 -3.45 10.77
N LEU A 32 -2.66 -2.88 10.20
CA LEU A 32 -4.03 -3.01 10.72
C LEU A 32 -4.56 -4.46 10.84
N ILE A 33 -4.20 -5.35 9.90
CA ILE A 33 -4.66 -6.75 9.91
C ILE A 33 -3.50 -7.67 9.49
N GLU A 34 -2.63 -7.95 10.45
CA GLU A 34 -1.41 -8.74 10.22
C GLU A 34 -1.71 -10.15 9.70
N GLU A 35 -2.71 -10.83 10.28
CA GLU A 35 -3.09 -12.19 9.87
C GLU A 35 -3.57 -12.23 8.41
N GLU A 36 -4.37 -11.25 7.98
CA GLU A 36 -4.83 -11.17 6.59
C GLU A 36 -3.67 -10.85 5.64
N PHE A 37 -2.75 -9.98 6.06
CA PHE A 37 -1.55 -9.69 5.26
C PHE A 37 -0.64 -10.93 5.14
N ALA A 38 -0.43 -11.68 6.22
CA ALA A 38 0.30 -12.95 6.20
C ALA A 38 -0.36 -13.98 5.27
N GLN A 39 -1.69 -14.07 5.27
CA GLN A 39 -2.43 -14.94 4.34
C GLN A 39 -2.31 -14.46 2.88
N LYS A 40 -2.26 -13.16 2.62
CA LYS A 40 -1.99 -12.61 1.28
C LYS A 40 -0.58 -12.96 0.79
N LEU A 41 0.43 -12.85 1.65
CA LEU A 41 1.80 -13.28 1.36
C LEU A 41 1.87 -14.79 1.09
N ALA A 42 1.22 -15.60 1.94
CA ALA A 42 1.17 -17.05 1.77
C ALA A 42 0.48 -17.47 0.47
N ARG A 43 -0.63 -16.83 0.11
CA ARG A 43 -1.25 -17.02 -1.20
C ARG A 43 -0.27 -16.66 -2.32
N SER A 44 0.39 -15.50 -2.23
CA SER A 44 1.33 -15.05 -3.26
C SER A 44 2.46 -16.06 -3.47
N ALA A 45 3.03 -16.60 -2.39
CA ALA A 45 4.08 -17.61 -2.44
C ALA A 45 3.55 -18.93 -3.04
N ALA A 46 2.36 -19.37 -2.63
CA ALA A 46 1.79 -20.63 -3.10
C ALA A 46 1.32 -20.60 -4.57
N THR A 47 0.82 -19.46 -5.05
CA THR A 47 0.26 -19.34 -6.41
C THR A 47 1.21 -18.67 -7.40
N GLY A 48 2.37 -18.18 -6.95
CA GLY A 48 3.28 -17.37 -7.75
C GLY A 48 2.65 -16.07 -8.25
N THR A 49 1.53 -15.63 -7.67
CA THR A 49 0.80 -14.42 -8.10
C THR A 49 1.16 -13.25 -7.20
N PRO A 50 1.91 -12.24 -7.71
CA PRO A 50 2.36 -11.10 -6.92
C PRO A 50 1.22 -10.33 -6.25
N LEU A 51 1.48 -9.78 -5.06
CA LEU A 51 0.61 -8.76 -4.48
C LEU A 51 0.71 -7.46 -5.29
N ARG A 52 -0.40 -6.73 -5.35
CA ARG A 52 -0.46 -5.38 -5.89
C ARG A 52 -0.44 -4.41 -4.72
N ILE A 53 0.69 -3.74 -4.51
CA ILE A 53 0.90 -2.81 -3.41
C ILE A 53 0.73 -1.38 -3.94
N LYS A 54 -0.23 -0.65 -3.40
CA LYS A 54 -0.53 0.72 -3.84
C LYS A 54 0.08 1.74 -2.88
N LEU A 55 0.78 2.73 -3.43
CA LEU A 55 1.11 3.99 -2.74
C LEU A 55 0.46 5.13 -3.51
N GLY A 56 -0.43 5.87 -2.86
CA GLY A 56 -0.99 7.10 -3.40
C GLY A 56 -0.14 8.29 -2.97
N LEU A 57 0.25 9.16 -3.90
CA LEU A 57 0.79 10.49 -3.60
C LEU A 57 -0.12 11.56 -4.18
N ASP A 58 -0.35 12.60 -3.39
CA ASP A 58 -1.08 13.80 -3.79
C ASP A 58 -0.09 14.81 -4.40
N PRO A 59 -0.28 15.27 -5.65
CA PRO A 59 0.63 16.20 -6.32
C PRO A 59 0.53 17.65 -5.80
N THR A 60 -0.07 17.91 -4.63
CA THR A 60 -0.22 19.28 -4.10
C THR A 60 1.08 20.00 -3.77
N ALA A 61 2.22 19.30 -3.76
CA ALA A 61 3.54 19.90 -3.78
C ALA A 61 4.36 19.28 -4.93
N PRO A 62 5.11 20.09 -5.70
CA PRO A 62 5.86 19.62 -6.86
C PRO A 62 7.05 18.71 -6.50
N ASP A 63 7.47 18.71 -5.23
CA ASP A 63 8.75 18.11 -4.82
C ASP A 63 8.59 16.87 -3.93
N ILE A 64 9.18 15.76 -4.38
CA ILE A 64 9.46 14.60 -3.52
C ILE A 64 10.66 14.93 -2.63
N HIS A 65 10.40 15.29 -1.37
CA HIS A 65 11.47 15.52 -0.39
C HIS A 65 11.90 14.22 0.33
N ILE A 66 13.00 14.30 1.11
CA ILE A 66 13.59 13.16 1.82
C ILE A 66 12.62 12.40 2.74
N GLY A 67 11.58 13.05 3.29
CA GLY A 67 10.55 12.35 4.06
C GLY A 67 9.85 11.20 3.30
N HIS A 68 9.76 11.26 1.97
CA HIS A 68 9.17 10.19 1.16
C HIS A 68 10.07 8.97 1.02
N THR A 69 11.38 9.07 1.32
CA THR A 69 12.29 7.94 1.17
C THR A 69 11.90 6.78 2.08
N VAL A 70 11.26 7.05 3.22
CA VAL A 70 10.79 6.00 4.14
C VAL A 70 9.79 5.09 3.44
N VAL A 71 8.72 5.66 2.88
CA VAL A 71 7.68 4.89 2.18
C VAL A 71 8.20 4.30 0.87
N LEU A 72 9.02 5.04 0.13
CA LEU A 72 9.61 4.55 -1.13
C LEU A 72 10.56 3.36 -0.89
N ASN A 73 11.35 3.38 0.18
CA ASN A 73 12.19 2.23 0.56
C ASN A 73 11.36 1.02 0.97
N LYS A 74 10.22 1.23 1.64
CA LYS A 74 9.27 0.13 1.93
C LYS A 74 8.69 -0.46 0.65
N MET A 75 8.30 0.39 -0.30
CA MET A 75 7.84 -0.07 -1.61
C MET A 75 8.93 -0.88 -2.32
N ARG A 76 10.19 -0.42 -2.29
CA ARG A 76 11.31 -1.18 -2.85
C ARG A 76 11.47 -2.56 -2.22
N GLN A 77 11.44 -2.64 -0.89
CA GLN A 77 11.49 -3.92 -0.17
C GLN A 77 10.37 -4.88 -0.61
N LEU A 78 9.16 -4.37 -0.83
CA LEU A 78 8.04 -5.18 -1.32
C LEU A 78 8.24 -5.63 -2.77
N GLN A 79 8.90 -4.82 -3.62
CA GLN A 79 9.32 -5.26 -4.96
C GLN A 79 10.40 -6.35 -4.90
N ASP A 80 11.37 -6.22 -4.00
CA ASP A 80 12.43 -7.22 -3.80
C ASP A 80 11.87 -8.56 -3.29
N LEU A 81 10.72 -8.54 -2.60
CA LEU A 81 9.91 -9.72 -2.25
C LEU A 81 9.06 -10.26 -3.42
N GLY A 82 9.21 -9.72 -4.63
CA GLY A 82 8.52 -10.18 -5.84
C GLY A 82 7.12 -9.61 -6.04
N HIS A 83 6.74 -8.54 -5.33
CA HIS A 83 5.43 -7.91 -5.49
C HIS A 83 5.41 -6.75 -6.49
N THR A 84 4.23 -6.46 -7.05
CA THR A 84 4.03 -5.35 -7.97
C THR A 84 3.65 -4.10 -7.18
N VAL A 85 4.54 -3.12 -7.17
CA VAL A 85 4.26 -1.79 -6.65
C VAL A 85 3.55 -0.95 -7.71
N ILE A 86 2.47 -0.30 -7.29
CA ILE A 86 1.67 0.63 -8.08
C ILE A 86 1.75 1.99 -7.39
N PHE A 87 2.47 2.90 -8.05
CA PHE A 87 2.55 4.28 -7.63
C PHE A 87 1.44 5.07 -8.31
N LEU A 88 0.49 5.58 -7.52
CA LEU A 88 -0.67 6.31 -8.04
C LEU A 88 -0.53 7.79 -7.67
N ILE A 89 -0.49 8.64 -8.70
CA ILE A 89 -0.57 10.09 -8.53
C ILE A 89 -2.05 10.47 -8.57
N GLY A 90 -2.55 11.05 -7.50
CA GLY A 90 -3.96 11.42 -7.36
C GLY A 90 -4.23 12.86 -7.80
N ASP A 91 -4.33 13.13 -9.10
CA ASP A 91 -4.74 14.43 -9.65
C ASP A 91 -6.23 14.76 -9.37
N PHE A 92 -7.07 13.73 -9.28
CA PHE A 92 -8.51 13.87 -9.05
C PHE A 92 -8.88 14.25 -7.61
N THR A 93 -8.12 13.80 -6.60
CA THR A 93 -8.35 14.18 -5.20
C THR A 93 -7.93 15.63 -4.92
N SER A 94 -6.91 16.13 -5.61
CA SER A 94 -6.48 17.53 -5.49
C SER A 94 -7.52 18.51 -6.05
N LEU A 95 -8.32 18.10 -7.04
CA LEU A 95 -9.42 18.89 -7.61
C LEU A 95 -10.63 19.01 -6.66
N ILE A 96 -10.85 18.02 -5.78
CA ILE A 96 -11.98 18.01 -4.82
C ILE A 96 -11.55 18.58 -3.45
N GLY A 97 -10.26 18.47 -3.12
CA GLY A 97 -9.69 18.85 -1.84
C GLY A 97 -9.84 17.74 -0.80
N ASP A 98 -8.72 17.26 -0.26
CA ASP A 98 -8.72 16.33 0.87
C ASP A 98 -9.11 17.09 2.17
N PRO A 99 -10.25 16.77 2.81
CA PRO A 99 -10.70 17.44 4.04
C PRO A 99 -9.91 16.99 5.28
N SER A 100 -8.98 16.03 5.16
CA SER A 100 -8.24 15.47 6.29
C SER A 100 -7.12 16.42 6.77
N GLY A 101 -7.50 17.48 7.48
CA GLY A 101 -6.63 18.08 8.50
C GLY A 101 -6.06 19.48 8.24
N ARG A 102 -6.60 20.28 7.32
CA ARG A 102 -6.18 21.70 7.19
C ARG A 102 -7.37 22.68 7.22
N ASN A 103 -7.47 23.45 8.31
CA ASN A 103 -8.39 24.57 8.53
C ASN A 103 -8.03 25.85 7.74
N ALA A 104 -7.58 25.71 6.50
CA ALA A 104 -7.42 26.86 5.60
C ALA A 104 -7.73 26.39 4.18
N THR A 105 -8.81 26.93 3.63
CA THR A 105 -9.20 26.78 2.23
C THR A 105 -8.02 27.13 1.33
N ARG A 106 -7.47 26.12 0.65
CA ARG A 106 -6.42 26.32 -0.35
C ARG A 106 -7.03 26.90 -1.63
N PRO A 107 -6.32 27.80 -2.34
CA PRO A 107 -6.76 28.26 -3.64
C PRO A 107 -6.80 27.09 -4.64
N PRO A 108 -7.79 27.07 -5.55
CA PRO A 108 -7.92 26.00 -6.54
C PRO A 108 -6.72 25.98 -7.49
N LEU A 109 -6.16 24.79 -7.73
CA LEU A 109 -5.11 24.56 -8.73
C LEU A 109 -5.75 24.42 -10.11
N THR A 110 -5.17 25.07 -11.12
CA THR A 110 -5.59 24.97 -12.51
C THR A 110 -4.94 23.76 -13.20
N ARG A 111 -5.64 23.17 -14.19
CA ARG A 111 -5.27 21.92 -14.91
C ARG A 111 -3.87 21.85 -15.56
N GLU A 112 -3.09 22.92 -15.54
CA GLU A 112 -1.74 22.99 -16.15
C GLU A 112 -0.59 22.92 -15.13
N GLN A 113 -0.88 22.65 -13.85
CA GLN A 113 0.10 22.52 -12.77
C GLN A 113 0.03 21.13 -12.13
#